data_AF-A0A8J5EL44-F1
#
_entry.id   AF-A0A8J5EL44-F1
#
_cell.length_a   1.000
_cell.length_b   1.000
_cell.length_c   1.000
_cell.angle_alpha   90.00
_cell.angle_beta   90.00
_cell.angle_gamma   90.00
#
_symmetry.space_group_name_H-M   'P 1'
#
loop_
_entity.id
_entity.type
_entity.pdbx_description
1 polymer ?
#
loop_
_entity_poly.entity_id
_entity_poly.type
_entity_poly.pdbx_seq_one_letter_code
_entity_poly.pdbx_strand_id
1 'polypeptide(L)'
;MVEVSNRAILHALKTKLDKESSGWDELLPEIYWAYRTTPNTTTGETPFSLVYGSEAISEAEAGMRSYRIQMYGEHENVNRRISELAEKDEMTDTVFERLLQYQL
;
A
#
# COMPACT_ATOMS: atom_id res chain seq x y z
N MET A 1 -3.61 13.90 -3.99
CA MET A 1 -3.76 12.42 -3.92
C MET A 1 -4.71 11.89 -4.97
N VAL A 2 -5.97 12.36 -5.03
CA VAL A 2 -6.99 11.89 -6.00
C VAL A 2 -6.49 11.91 -7.45
N GLU A 3 -5.83 12.98 -7.89
CA GLU A 3 -5.35 13.07 -9.27
C GLU A 3 -4.28 12.01 -9.60
N VAL A 4 -3.35 11.75 -8.68
CA VAL A 4 -2.29 10.75 -8.84
C VAL A 4 -2.90 9.35 -8.85
N SER A 5 -3.85 9.07 -7.95
CA SER A 5 -4.61 7.82 -7.91
C SER A 5 -5.36 7.58 -9.23
N ASN A 6 -6.11 8.58 -9.70
CA ASN A 6 -6.86 8.49 -10.95
C ASN A 6 -5.93 8.25 -12.14
N ARG A 7 -4.77 8.92 -12.17
CA ARG A 7 -3.78 8.72 -13.23
C ARG A 7 -3.23 7.29 -13.25
N ALA A 8 -2.94 6.71 -12.09
CA ALA A 8 -2.48 5.33 -11.97
C ALA A 8 -3.55 4.33 -12.44
N ILE A 9 -4.80 4.51 -12.01
CA ILE A 9 -5.93 3.66 -12.41
C ILE A 9 -6.18 3.75 -13.91
N LEU A 10 -6.22 4.96 -14.47
CA LEU A 10 -6.42 5.17 -15.91
C LEU A 10 -5.28 4.57 -16.75
N HIS A 11 -4.04 4.67 -16.27
CA HIS A 11 -2.88 4.06 -16.94
C HIS A 11 -2.99 2.54 -16.98
N ALA A 12 -3.33 1.91 -15.85
CA ALA A 12 -3.52 0.47 -15.77
C ALA A 12 -4.68 0.00 -16.68
N LEU A 13 -5.79 0.75 -16.69
CA LEU A 13 -6.95 0.47 -17.53
C LEU A 13 -6.62 0.50 -19.01
N LYS A 14 -5.95 1.56 -19.49
CA LYS A 14 -5.49 1.65 -20.88
C LYS A 14 -4.58 0.48 -21.26
N THR A 15 -3.61 0.20 -20.38
CA THR A 15 -2.63 -0.87 -20.63
C THR A 15 -3.28 -2.25 -20.74
N LYS A 16 -4.30 -2.54 -19.91
CA LYS A 16 -5.03 -3.81 -19.98
C LYS A 16 -5.99 -3.87 -21.16
N LEU A 17 -6.71 -2.79 -21.45
CA LEU A 17 -7.62 -2.71 -22.59
C LEU A 17 -6.91 -2.89 -23.94
N ASP A 18 -5.65 -2.43 -24.04
CA ASP A 18 -4.83 -2.66 -25.22
C ASP A 18 -4.40 -4.14 -25.40
N LYS A 19 -4.45 -4.93 -24.32
CA LYS A 19 -3.99 -6.33 -24.27
C LYS A 19 -5.12 -7.35 -24.26
N GLU A 20 -6.26 -7.00 -23.69
CA GLU A 20 -7.41 -7.86 -23.47
C GLU A 20 -8.63 -7.27 -24.18
N SER A 21 -9.40 -8.09 -24.91
CA SER A 21 -10.65 -7.66 -25.57
C SER A 21 -11.84 -7.50 -24.60
N SER A 22 -11.56 -7.21 -23.33
CA SER A 22 -12.55 -7.12 -22.25
C SER A 22 -13.09 -5.69 -22.11
N GLY A 23 -14.30 -5.55 -21.56
CA GLY A 23 -14.86 -4.23 -21.26
C GLY A 23 -14.06 -3.50 -20.16
N TRP A 24 -14.06 -2.16 -20.17
CA TRP A 24 -13.40 -1.39 -19.11
C TRP A 24 -14.04 -1.64 -17.74
N ASP A 25 -15.34 -1.94 -17.72
CA ASP A 25 -16.16 -2.25 -16.55
C ASP A 25 -15.82 -3.61 -15.94
N GLU A 26 -15.46 -4.59 -16.77
CA GLU A 26 -15.02 -5.92 -16.32
C GLU A 26 -13.63 -5.87 -15.68
N LEU A 27 -12.74 -5.00 -16.19
CA LEU A 27 -11.37 -4.83 -15.69
C LEU A 27 -11.26 -3.94 -14.46
N LEU A 28 -12.24 -3.04 -14.25
CA LEU A 28 -12.17 -2.02 -13.22
C LEU A 28 -12.03 -2.59 -11.78
N PRO A 29 -12.78 -3.63 -11.37
CA PRO A 29 -12.63 -4.21 -10.03
C PRO A 29 -11.21 -4.77 -9.79
N GLU A 30 -10.64 -5.47 -10.77
CA GLU A 30 -9.30 -6.05 -10.68
C GLU A 30 -8.23 -4.96 -10.57
N ILE A 31 -8.28 -3.95 -11.44
CA ILE A 31 -7.33 -2.83 -11.44
C ILE A 31 -7.41 -2.07 -10.12
N TYR A 32 -8.62 -1.85 -9.62
CA TYR A 32 -8.83 -1.12 -8.39
C TYR A 32 -8.34 -1.90 -7.16
N TRP A 33 -8.51 -3.22 -7.15
CA TRP A 33 -7.93 -4.11 -6.15
C TRP A 33 -6.40 -4.05 -6.20
N ALA A 34 -5.81 -4.26 -7.38
CA ALA A 34 -4.35 -4.21 -7.57
C ALA A 34 -3.77 -2.86 -7.12
N TYR A 35 -4.42 -1.74 -7.45
CA TYR A 35 -4.01 -0.42 -6.99
C TYR A 35 -4.02 -0.31 -5.46
N ARG A 36 -5.06 -0.83 -4.80
CA ARG A 36 -5.20 -0.75 -3.34
C ARG A 36 -4.17 -1.60 -2.60
N THR A 37 -3.74 -2.73 -3.17
CA THR A 37 -2.88 -3.70 -2.48
C THR A 37 -1.43 -3.70 -2.95
N THR A 38 -1.08 -2.95 -3.99
CA THR A 38 0.31 -2.84 -4.46
C THR A 38 1.06 -1.75 -3.70
N PRO A 39 2.24 -2.04 -3.12
CA PRO A 39 3.05 -1.03 -2.45
C PRO A 39 3.51 0.06 -3.43
N ASN A 40 3.47 1.31 -2.98
CA ASN A 40 4.08 2.41 -3.71
C ASN A 40 5.62 2.31 -3.60
N THR A 41 6.32 2.48 -4.71
CA THR A 41 7.79 2.33 -4.76
C THR A 41 8.54 3.37 -3.94
N THR A 42 7.97 4.56 -3.71
CA THR A 42 8.59 5.62 -2.90
C THR A 42 8.33 5.42 -1.42
N THR A 43 7.08 5.11 -1.03
CA THR A 43 6.73 5.03 0.40
C THR A 43 6.84 3.63 0.98
N GLY A 44 6.85 2.59 0.14
CA GLY A 44 6.74 1.18 0.53
C GLY A 44 5.34 0.79 1.00
N GLU A 45 4.39 1.74 1.00
CA GLU A 45 3.06 1.57 1.59
C GLU A 45 2.01 1.35 0.51
N THR A 46 0.98 0.56 0.85
CA THR A 46 -0.18 0.35 -0.02
C THR A 46 -1.25 1.42 0.27
N PRO A 47 -2.07 1.84 -0.72
CA PRO A 47 -3.21 2.71 -0.43
C PRO A 47 -4.17 2.13 0.62
N PHE A 48 -4.32 0.81 0.69
CA PHE A 48 -5.12 0.15 1.72
C PHE A 48 -4.51 0.34 3.12
N SER A 49 -3.20 0.10 3.30
CA SER A 49 -2.53 0.25 4.60
C SER A 49 -2.51 1.69 5.11
N LEU A 50 -2.50 2.67 4.21
CA LEU A 50 -2.59 4.09 4.58
C LEU A 50 -3.97 4.48 5.13
N VAL A 51 -5.05 3.84 4.67
CA VAL A 51 -6.42 4.14 5.13
C VAL A 51 -6.78 3.34 6.37
N TYR A 52 -6.42 2.05 6.39
CA TYR A 52 -6.86 1.12 7.43
C TYR A 52 -5.78 0.79 8.47
N GLY A 53 -4.56 1.31 8.31
CA GLY A 53 -3.46 1.09 9.26
C GLY A 53 -2.82 -0.30 9.19
N SER A 54 -3.30 -1.19 8.33
CA SER A 54 -2.75 -2.54 8.13
C SER A 54 -2.85 -2.97 6.68
N GLU A 55 -2.00 -3.90 6.24
CA GLU A 55 -2.09 -4.48 4.90
C GLU A 55 -3.44 -5.19 4.67
N ALA A 56 -3.86 -5.23 3.41
CA ALA A 56 -5.05 -5.99 3.01
C ALA A 56 -4.86 -7.48 3.27
N ILE A 57 -5.96 -8.17 3.58
CA ILE A 57 -6.00 -9.64 3.67
C ILE A 57 -6.46 -10.14 2.30
N SER A 58 -5.68 -11.03 1.68
CA SER A 58 -6.07 -11.62 0.40
C SER A 58 -7.20 -12.64 0.59
N GLU A 59 -8.01 -12.89 -0.46
CA GLU A 59 -9.07 -13.90 -0.39
C GLU A 59 -8.54 -15.30 -0.07
N ALA A 60 -7.34 -15.63 -0.55
CA ALA A 60 -6.66 -16.88 -0.22
C ALA A 60 -6.35 -16.97 1.28
N GLU A 61 -5.82 -15.90 1.88
CA GLU A 61 -5.59 -15.83 3.33
C GLU A 61 -6.91 -15.92 4.12
N ALA A 62 -7.97 -15.26 3.64
CA ALA A 62 -9.30 -15.30 4.20
C ALA A 62 -9.87 -16.73 4.25
N GLY A 63 -9.79 -17.45 3.14
CA GLY A 63 -10.27 -18.83 3.04
C GLY A 63 -9.45 -19.82 3.88
N MET A 64 -8.15 -19.58 4.04
CA MET A 64 -7.26 -20.45 4.82
C MET A 64 -7.27 -20.16 6.33
N ARG A 65 -8.01 -19.15 6.80
CA ARG A 65 -7.91 -18.62 8.17
C ARG A 65 -6.44 -18.38 8.53
N SER A 66 -5.72 -17.56 7.77
CA SER A 66 -4.30 -17.32 7.99
C SER A 66 -3.99 -16.84 9.43
N TYR A 67 -2.73 -16.92 9.85
CA TYR A 67 -2.29 -16.45 11.17
C TYR A 67 -2.71 -14.99 11.43
N ARG A 68 -2.64 -14.14 10.39
CA ARG A 68 -3.08 -12.73 10.45
C ARG A 68 -4.54 -12.57 10.87
N ILE A 69 -5.40 -13.51 10.47
CA ILE A 69 -6.82 -13.53 10.83
C ILE A 69 -7.02 -14.11 12.21
N GLN A 70 -6.36 -15.23 12.50
CA GLN A 70 -6.50 -15.93 13.78
C GLN A 70 -6.00 -15.09 14.97
N MET A 71 -4.94 -14.32 14.76
CA MET A 71 -4.31 -13.47 15.78
C MET A 71 -4.63 -12.00 15.58
N TYR A 72 -5.74 -11.67 14.90
CA TYR A 72 -6.15 -10.29 14.73
C TYR A 72 -6.49 -9.67 16.09
N GLY A 73 -5.68 -8.71 16.51
CA GLY A 73 -5.93 -7.86 17.66
C GLY A 73 -5.77 -6.40 17.28
N GLU A 74 -6.85 -5.62 17.36
CA GLU A 74 -6.88 -4.23 16.90
C GLU A 74 -5.85 -3.38 17.64
N HIS A 75 -5.79 -3.49 18.97
CA HIS A 75 -4.84 -2.76 19.80
C HIS A 75 -3.39 -3.15 19.53
N GLU A 76 -3.06 -4.45 19.42
CA GLU A 76 -1.69 -4.87 19.09
C GLU A 76 -1.27 -4.40 17.70
N ASN A 77 -2.19 -4.44 16.72
CA ASN A 77 -1.91 -3.97 15.37
C ASN A 77 -1.65 -2.47 15.31
N VAL A 78 -2.43 -1.66 16.03
CA VAL A 78 -2.20 -0.22 16.15
C VAL A 78 -0.85 0.05 16.82
N ASN A 79 -0.55 -0.62 17.93
CA ASN A 79 0.73 -0.44 18.62
C ASN A 79 1.92 -0.82 17.74
N ARG A 80 1.84 -1.96 17.04
CA ARG A 80 2.87 -2.37 16.08
C ARG A 80 3.05 -1.30 14.98
N ARG A 81 1.95 -0.78 14.43
CA ARG A 81 2.01 0.26 13.40
C ARG A 81 2.63 1.56 13.90
N ILE A 82 2.35 1.96 15.13
CA ILE A 82 2.96 3.13 15.76
C ILE A 82 4.48 2.93 15.90
N SER A 83 4.92 1.75 16.36
CA SER A 83 6.35 1.44 16.46
C SER A 83 7.05 1.48 15.11
N GLU A 84 6.46 0.88 14.07
CA GLU A 84 7.01 0.90 12.71
C GLU A 84 7.17 2.32 12.16
N LEU A 85 6.19 3.20 12.43
CA LEU A 85 6.27 4.60 12.01
C LEU A 85 7.35 5.36 12.78
N ALA A 86 7.47 5.14 14.09
CA ALA A 86 8.51 5.78 14.90
C ALA A 86 9.92 5.39 14.44
N GLU A 87 10.15 4.12 14.11
CA GLU A 87 11.42 3.64 13.56
C GLU A 87 11.76 4.31 12.22
N LYS A 88 10.74 4.50 11.36
CA LYS A 88 10.90 5.17 10.08
C LYS A 88 11.22 6.65 10.25
N ASP A 89 10.57 7.33 11.18
CA ASP A 89 10.80 8.74 11.48
C ASP A 89 12.23 8.95 12.03
N GLU A 90 12.69 8.10 12.95
CA GLU A 90 14.07 8.13 13.45
C GLU A 90 15.09 7.92 12.33
N MET A 91 14.82 7.00 11.41
CA MET A 91 15.67 6.80 10.24
C MET A 91 15.70 8.04 9.33
N THR A 92 14.58 8.75 9.17
CA THR A 92 14.58 10.00 8.38
C THR A 92 15.36 11.12 9.06
N ASP A 93 15.26 11.27 10.37
CA ASP A 93 15.99 12.29 11.13
C ASP A 93 17.51 12.05 11.04
N THR A 94 17.95 10.80 11.23
CA THR A 94 19.38 10.46 11.12
C THR A 94 19.96 10.68 9.72
N VAL A 95 19.19 10.39 8.66
CA VAL A 95 19.60 10.68 7.28
C VAL A 95 19.72 12.19 7.07
N PHE A 96 18.77 12.97 7.60
CA PHE A 96 18.79 14.43 7.49
C PHE A 96 20.01 15.04 8.20
N GLU A 97 20.32 14.59 9.42
CA GLU A 97 21.51 15.01 10.17
C GLU A 97 22.81 14.74 9.40
N ARG A 98 22.94 13.54 8.81
CA ARG A 98 24.12 13.19 7.99
C ARG A 98 24.24 14.10 6.77
N LEU A 99 23.12 14.40 6.10
CA LEU A 99 23.14 15.30 4.94
C LEU A 99 23.61 16.71 5.31
N LEU A 100 23.22 17.23 6.48
CA LEU A 100 23.71 18.51 6.98
C LEU A 100 25.22 18.50 7.26
N GLN A 101 25.78 17.38 7.72
CA GLN A 101 27.22 17.25 7.94
C GLN A 101 28.04 17.31 6.64
N TYR A 102 27.47 16.91 5.51
CA TYR A 102 28.13 16.97 4.19
C TYR A 102 27.95 18.31 3.46
N GLN A 103 27.15 19.25 4.00
CA GLN A 103 26.95 20.59 3.43
C GLN A 103 27.75 21.70 4.15
N LEU A 104 28.65 21.32 5.07
CA LEU A 104 29.68 22.16 5.69
C LEU A 104 31.06 21.78 5.15
#